data_AF-A0A915JMN1-F1
#
_entry.id   AF-A0A915JMN1-F1
#
_cell.length_a   1.000
_cell.length_b   1.000
_cell.length_c   1.000
_cell.angle_alpha   90.00
_cell.angle_beta   90.00
_cell.angle_gamma   90.00
#
_symmetry.space_group_name_H-M   'P 1'
#
loop_
_entity.id
_entity.type
_entity.pdbx_description
1 polymer ?
#
loop_
_entity_poly.entity_id
_entity_poly.type
_entity_poly.pdbx_seq_one_letter_code
_entity_poly.pdbx_strand_id
1 'polypeptide(L)'
;MGKSEGIQRATLKSPKFPAMARSLSNISSPFYRQCKIRFFYHEMGITWPTMYLRIEPTDYAKPPIDIWRMGERLPGLKNTGWRRESVDLPFMESDYYLRFDAVRFSVSEGNSGLDDISITPQCFIQVENELNAHLLLHLLLD
;
A
#
# COMPACT_ATOMS: atom_id res chain seq x y z
N MET A 1 0.94 -32.04 26.61
CA MET A 1 0.03 -31.81 25.46
C MET A 1 0.39 -30.44 24.87
N GLY A 2 1.38 -30.40 23.99
CA GLY A 2 1.91 -29.14 23.44
C GLY A 2 0.97 -28.60 22.38
N LYS A 3 0.40 -27.41 22.61
CA LYS A 3 -0.27 -26.67 21.54
C LYS A 3 0.80 -26.31 20.52
N SER A 4 0.62 -26.72 19.27
CA SER A 4 1.50 -26.30 18.18
C SER A 4 1.56 -24.77 18.15
N GLU A 5 2.79 -24.23 18.13
CA GLU A 5 3.04 -22.81 17.92
C GLU A 5 2.58 -22.46 16.49
N GLY A 6 1.45 -21.77 16.38
CA GLY A 6 0.81 -21.48 15.09
C GLY A 6 1.11 -20.05 14.65
N ILE A 7 1.37 -19.86 13.36
CA ILE A 7 1.36 -18.52 12.76
C ILE A 7 -0.10 -18.11 12.56
N GLN A 8 -0.49 -16.95 13.10
CA GLN A 8 -1.78 -16.32 12.85
C GLN A 8 -1.64 -15.25 11.78
N ARG A 9 -2.65 -15.13 10.91
CA ARG A 9 -2.72 -14.13 9.85
C ARG A 9 -4.07 -13.44 9.85
N ALA A 10 -4.06 -12.12 9.78
CA ALA A 10 -5.21 -11.29 9.46
C ALA A 10 -4.93 -10.54 8.15
N THR A 11 -5.93 -10.45 7.29
CA THR A 11 -5.80 -9.86 5.96
C THR A 11 -6.89 -8.80 5.76
N LEU A 12 -6.48 -7.61 5.34
CA LEU A 12 -7.37 -6.56 4.84
C LEU A 12 -7.10 -6.37 3.35
N LYS A 13 -8.14 -6.56 2.52
CA LYS A 13 -8.07 -6.46 1.07
C LYS A 13 -8.93 -5.29 0.58
N SER A 14 -8.37 -4.46 -0.29
CA SER A 14 -9.10 -3.35 -0.89
C SER A 14 -10.20 -3.83 -1.86
N PRO A 15 -11.10 -2.94 -2.31
CA PRO A 15 -11.79 -3.13 -3.57
C PRO A 15 -10.82 -3.33 -4.73
N LYS A 16 -11.32 -3.82 -5.86
CA LYS A 16 -10.54 -3.96 -7.09
C LYS A 16 -10.27 -2.57 -7.66
N PHE A 17 -9.00 -2.27 -7.91
CA PHE A 17 -8.58 -1.09 -8.66
C PHE A 17 -8.36 -1.46 -10.13
N PRO A 18 -8.72 -0.58 -11.08
CA PRO A 18 -8.45 -0.81 -12.48
C PRO A 18 -6.95 -0.68 -12.80
N ALA A 19 -6.55 -1.16 -13.96
CA ALA A 19 -5.26 -0.81 -14.55
C ALA A 19 -5.03 0.72 -14.54
N MET A 20 -3.78 1.12 -14.31
CA MET A 20 -3.38 2.52 -14.26
C MET A 20 -3.26 3.13 -15.67
N ALA A 21 -3.51 4.44 -15.78
CA ALA A 21 -3.27 5.15 -17.04
C ALA A 21 -1.78 5.21 -17.39
N ARG A 22 -1.46 5.08 -18.69
CA ARG A 22 -0.08 5.04 -19.20
C ARG A 22 0.72 6.33 -18.93
N SER A 23 0.04 7.45 -18.69
CA SER A 23 0.69 8.70 -18.28
C SER A 23 1.45 8.56 -16.95
N LEU A 24 1.06 7.63 -16.08
CA LEU A 24 1.77 7.37 -14.81
C LEU A 24 3.11 6.65 -15.00
N SER A 25 3.30 5.97 -16.13
CA SER A 25 4.55 5.28 -16.51
C SER A 25 5.41 6.06 -17.51
N ASN A 26 4.89 7.13 -18.11
CA ASN A 26 5.62 7.94 -19.08
C ASN A 26 6.45 9.03 -18.38
N ILE A 27 7.78 9.03 -18.56
CA ILE A 27 8.69 10.00 -17.94
C ILE A 27 8.41 11.46 -18.35
N SER A 28 7.86 11.68 -19.54
CA SER A 28 7.51 13.02 -20.04
C SER A 28 6.16 13.52 -19.52
N SER A 29 5.39 12.67 -18.85
CA SER A 29 4.10 13.06 -18.28
C SER A 29 4.30 13.80 -16.97
N PRO A 30 3.52 14.86 -16.68
CA PRO A 30 3.55 15.51 -15.38
C PRO A 30 3.17 14.54 -14.25
N PHE A 31 2.40 13.48 -14.54
CA PHE A 31 1.92 12.49 -13.56
C PHE A 31 2.89 11.34 -13.28
N TYR A 32 4.07 11.33 -13.91
CA TYR A 32 5.05 10.26 -13.75
C TYR A 32 5.35 9.95 -12.27
N ARG A 33 5.16 8.68 -11.87
CA ARG A 33 5.43 8.18 -10.49
C ARG A 33 4.78 8.99 -9.36
N GLN A 34 3.65 9.66 -9.60
CA GLN A 34 2.92 10.36 -8.53
C GLN A 34 2.07 9.44 -7.63
N CYS A 35 2.03 8.15 -7.95
CA CYS A 35 1.22 7.18 -7.24
C CYS A 35 1.80 6.78 -5.89
N LYS A 36 1.05 7.06 -4.82
CA LYS A 36 1.43 6.74 -3.44
C LYS A 36 0.22 6.25 -2.67
N ILE A 37 0.43 5.23 -1.85
CA ILE A 37 -0.49 4.84 -0.78
C ILE A 37 0.05 5.33 0.56
N ARG A 38 -0.84 5.90 1.37
CA ARG A 38 -0.57 6.46 2.68
C ARG A 38 -1.48 5.80 3.69
N PHE A 39 -0.96 5.58 4.88
CA PHE A 39 -1.71 4.99 5.98
C PHE A 39 -1.01 5.29 7.29
N PHE A 40 -1.76 5.17 8.38
CA PHE A 40 -1.23 5.13 9.72
C PHE A 40 -1.26 3.70 10.23
N TYR A 41 -0.21 3.32 10.95
CA TYR A 41 -0.13 2.02 11.59
C TYR A 41 0.39 2.16 13.01
N HIS A 42 -0.11 1.30 13.88
CA HIS A 42 0.31 1.20 15.26
C HIS A 42 0.59 -0.25 15.60
N GLU A 43 1.58 -0.46 16.46
CA GLU A 43 1.88 -1.77 16.97
C GLU A 43 2.35 -1.70 18.42
N MET A 44 1.68 -2.50 19.25
CA MET A 44 1.99 -2.68 20.66
C MET A 44 2.14 -4.17 20.93
N GLY A 45 3.28 -4.58 21.46
CA GLY A 45 3.56 -5.99 21.74
C GLY A 45 5.04 -6.21 22.07
N ILE A 46 5.32 -7.33 22.73
CA ILE A 46 6.68 -7.70 23.17
C ILE A 46 7.42 -8.52 22.10
N THR A 47 6.66 -9.20 21.26
CA THR A 47 7.15 -10.01 20.13
C THR A 47 6.95 -9.24 18.82
N TRP A 48 7.39 -9.83 17.70
CA TRP A 48 7.46 -9.18 16.40
C TRP A 48 6.24 -9.55 15.52
N PRO A 49 5.06 -8.92 15.67
CA PRO A 49 4.14 -8.89 14.54
C PRO A 49 4.87 -8.33 13.32
N THR A 50 4.46 -8.76 12.13
CA THR A 50 4.94 -8.15 10.89
C THR A 50 3.74 -7.85 10.04
N MET A 51 3.61 -6.57 9.67
CA MET A 51 2.63 -6.14 8.69
C MET A 51 3.31 -5.97 7.33
N TYR A 52 2.63 -6.44 6.29
CA TYR A 52 3.04 -6.30 4.90
C TYR A 52 1.95 -5.55 4.13
N LEU A 53 2.37 -4.77 3.15
CA LEU A 53 1.49 -4.25 2.11
C LEU A 53 1.94 -4.84 0.78
N ARG A 54 0.98 -5.46 0.09
CA ARG A 54 1.19 -6.17 -1.16
C ARG A 54 0.22 -5.72 -2.22
N ILE A 55 0.66 -5.81 -3.47
CA ILE A 55 -0.21 -5.71 -4.64
C ILE A 55 -0.53 -7.13 -5.11
N GLU A 56 -1.80 -7.43 -5.32
CA GLU A 56 -2.26 -8.67 -5.93
C GLU A 56 -2.83 -8.37 -7.33
N PRO A 57 -2.11 -8.68 -8.41
CA PRO A 57 -2.68 -8.62 -9.75
C PRO A 57 -3.91 -9.54 -9.87
N THR A 58 -4.93 -9.14 -10.62
CA THR A 58 -6.05 -10.03 -10.92
C THR A 58 -5.68 -11.13 -11.91
N ASP A 59 -4.62 -10.91 -12.69
CA ASP A 59 -3.96 -11.94 -13.46
C ASP A 59 -3.18 -12.85 -12.51
N TYR A 60 -3.82 -13.94 -12.06
CA TYR A 60 -3.26 -14.88 -11.08
C TYR A 60 -2.00 -15.62 -11.57
N ALA A 61 -1.62 -15.49 -12.85
CA ALA A 61 -0.33 -15.97 -13.33
C ALA A 61 0.84 -15.11 -12.80
N LYS A 62 0.58 -13.87 -12.39
CA LYS A 62 1.57 -12.97 -11.79
C LYS A 62 1.56 -13.11 -10.27
N PRO A 63 2.72 -13.27 -9.62
CA PRO A 63 2.79 -13.35 -8.16
C PRO A 63 2.45 -11.99 -7.52
N PRO A 64 1.99 -11.98 -6.25
CA PRO A 64 1.87 -10.74 -5.49
C PRO A 64 3.20 -10.00 -5.35
N ILE A 65 3.14 -8.67 -5.30
CA ILE A 65 4.31 -7.79 -5.20
C ILE A 65 4.34 -7.18 -3.81
N ASP A 66 5.38 -7.46 -3.03
CA ASP A 66 5.61 -6.81 -1.74
C ASP A 66 6.12 -5.38 -1.97
N ILE A 67 5.34 -4.38 -1.56
CA ILE A 67 5.70 -2.96 -1.74
C ILE A 67 6.06 -2.25 -0.43
N TRP A 68 5.67 -2.83 0.71
CA TRP A 68 6.12 -2.36 2.02
C TRP A 68 6.07 -3.48 3.05
N ARG A 69 7.00 -3.44 3.99
CA ARG A 69 7.05 -4.28 5.18
C ARG A 69 7.32 -3.36 6.35
N MET A 70 6.63 -3.60 7.45
CA MET A 70 6.92 -2.93 8.70
C MET A 70 8.40 -3.12 9.08
N GLY A 71 9.09 -2.00 9.34
CA GLY A 71 10.49 -2.00 9.74
C GLY A 71 10.72 -2.67 11.09
N GLU A 72 11.93 -3.19 11.28
CA GLU A 72 12.36 -3.82 12.52
C GLU A 72 12.31 -2.83 13.70
N ARG A 73 11.69 -3.24 14.80
CA ARG A 73 11.71 -2.47 16.03
C ARG A 73 13.06 -2.73 16.71
N LEU A 74 13.93 -1.72 16.77
CA LEU A 74 15.17 -1.86 17.55
C LEU A 74 14.79 -2.10 19.03
N PRO A 75 15.36 -3.11 19.69
CA PRO A 75 15.15 -3.34 21.12
C PRO A 75 15.42 -2.05 21.91
N GLY A 76 14.46 -1.62 22.73
CA GLY A 76 14.59 -0.44 23.60
C GLY A 76 13.90 0.84 23.10
N LEU A 77 13.42 0.91 21.85
CA LEU A 77 12.61 2.04 21.41
C LEU A 77 11.16 1.89 21.89
N LYS A 78 10.79 2.68 22.90
CA LYS A 78 9.41 2.85 23.41
C LYS A 78 8.50 3.65 22.46
N ASN A 79 8.69 3.55 21.14
CA ASN A 79 7.82 4.29 20.24
C ASN A 79 6.46 3.56 20.10
N THR A 80 5.52 3.89 20.99
CA THR A 80 4.16 3.32 21.07
C THR A 80 3.13 4.19 20.36
N GLY A 81 3.55 5.22 19.62
CA GLY A 81 2.65 6.07 18.85
C GLY A 81 2.27 5.45 17.50
N TRP A 82 1.17 5.95 16.95
CA TRP A 82 0.84 5.77 15.54
C TRP A 82 1.97 6.34 14.66
N ARG A 83 2.33 5.59 13.62
CA ARG A 83 3.33 5.97 12.63
C ARG A 83 2.66 6.11 11.28
N ARG A 84 3.10 7.09 10.49
CA ARG A 84 2.60 7.34 9.15
C ARG A 84 3.56 6.79 8.12
N GLU A 85 3.05 6.06 7.14
CA GLU A 85 3.80 5.61 5.98
C GLU A 85 3.31 6.30 4.71
N SER A 86 4.20 6.41 3.74
CA SER A 86 3.90 6.88 2.39
C SER A 86 4.71 6.05 1.40
N VAL A 87 4.09 5.04 0.84
CA VAL A 87 4.73 4.03 0.00
C VAL A 87 4.44 4.35 -1.46
N ASP A 88 5.47 4.28 -2.29
CA ASP A 88 5.31 4.41 -3.74
C ASP A 88 4.54 3.21 -4.28
N LEU A 89 3.47 3.49 -5.02
CA LEU A 89 2.68 2.46 -5.67
C LEU A 89 3.20 2.32 -7.12
N PRO A 90 3.86 1.20 -7.47
CA PRO A 90 4.37 0.98 -8.82
C PRO A 90 3.24 0.97 -9.86
N PHE A 91 3.62 1.24 -11.11
CA PHE A 91 2.70 1.21 -12.23
C PHE A 91 2.11 -0.20 -12.43
N MET A 92 0.79 -0.27 -12.61
CA MET A 92 0.05 -1.52 -12.80
C MET A 92 -0.66 -1.55 -14.15
N GLU A 93 -0.29 -2.50 -15.01
CA GLU A 93 -0.89 -2.71 -16.35
C GLU A 93 -2.21 -3.47 -16.33
N SER A 94 -2.52 -4.16 -15.24
CA SER A 94 -3.73 -4.95 -15.05
C SER A 94 -4.47 -4.46 -13.82
N ASP A 95 -5.76 -4.82 -13.71
CA ASP A 95 -6.50 -4.68 -12.46
C ASP A 95 -5.74 -5.34 -11.31
N TYR A 96 -5.89 -4.77 -10.11
CA TYR A 96 -5.19 -5.24 -8.93
C TYR A 96 -5.95 -4.95 -7.64
N TYR A 97 -5.56 -5.65 -6.57
CA TYR A 97 -5.95 -5.35 -5.21
C TYR A 97 -4.75 -4.90 -4.41
N LEU A 98 -5.00 -4.08 -3.39
CA LEU A 98 -4.04 -3.83 -2.33
C LEU A 98 -4.42 -4.71 -1.13
N ARG A 99 -3.42 -5.38 -0.57
CA ARG A 99 -3.59 -6.29 0.55
C ARG A 99 -2.63 -5.94 1.68
N PHE A 100 -3.19 -5.63 2.84
CA PHE A 100 -2.44 -5.60 4.09
C PHE A 100 -2.53 -6.97 4.76
N ASP A 101 -1.38 -7.54 5.12
CA ASP A 101 -1.29 -8.80 5.86
C ASP A 101 -0.59 -8.55 7.20
N ALA A 102 -1.31 -8.73 8.30
CA ALA A 102 -0.73 -8.79 9.64
C ALA A 102 -0.44 -10.25 10.00
N VAL A 103 0.82 -10.56 10.32
CA VAL A 103 1.29 -11.90 10.66
C VAL A 103 1.89 -11.86 12.06
N ARG A 104 1.51 -12.81 12.92
CA ARG A 104 2.11 -12.97 14.25
C ARG A 104 2.25 -14.45 14.62
N PHE A 105 3.14 -14.74 15.57
CA PHE A 105 3.14 -16.03 16.25
C PHE A 105 1.99 -16.12 17.26
N SER A 106 1.42 -17.31 17.48
CA SER A 106 0.27 -17.49 18.37
C SER A 106 0.55 -17.16 19.83
N VAL A 107 1.81 -17.27 20.24
CA VAL A 107 2.29 -16.91 21.59
C VAL A 107 2.58 -15.41 21.73
N SER A 108 2.39 -14.63 20.67
CA SER A 108 2.64 -13.18 20.66
C SER A 108 1.49 -12.43 21.32
N GLU A 109 1.81 -11.72 22.40
CA GLU A 109 0.93 -10.72 23.01
C GLU A 109 1.13 -9.36 22.34
N GLY A 110 0.01 -8.73 21.97
CA GLY A 110 0.01 -7.43 21.34
C GLY A 110 -1.22 -7.14 20.49
N ASN A 111 -1.29 -5.91 19.98
CA ASN A 111 -2.26 -5.46 18.99
C ASN A 111 -1.55 -4.71 17.85
N SER A 112 -2.11 -4.83 16.65
CA SER A 112 -1.73 -4.04 15.49
C SER A 112 -2.96 -3.25 15.05
N GLY A 113 -2.77 -1.99 14.72
CA GLY A 113 -3.79 -1.08 14.22
C GLY A 113 -3.40 -0.51 12.87
N LEU A 114 -4.39 -0.27 12.02
CA LEU A 114 -4.25 0.38 10.73
C LEU A 114 -5.38 1.41 10.60
N ASP A 115 -5.07 2.62 10.16
CA ASP A 115 -6.05 3.70 10.06
C ASP A 115 -5.71 4.66 8.91
N ASP A 116 -6.68 5.49 8.51
CA ASP A 116 -6.54 6.60 7.56
C ASP A 116 -5.83 6.21 6.24
N ILE A 117 -6.22 5.06 5.68
CA ILE A 117 -5.68 4.56 4.41
C ILE A 117 -6.19 5.44 3.27
N SER A 118 -5.27 6.01 2.51
CA SER A 118 -5.56 6.86 1.36
C SER A 118 -4.58 6.60 0.21
N ILE A 119 -5.04 6.81 -1.02
CA ILE A 119 -4.23 6.71 -2.24
C ILE A 119 -4.23 8.08 -2.91
N THR A 120 -3.13 8.47 -3.56
CA THR A 120 -3.10 9.70 -4.35
C THR A 120 -4.16 9.64 -5.46
N PRO A 121 -5.05 10.65 -5.59
CA PRO A 121 -6.10 10.67 -6.61
C PRO A 121 -5.56 10.50 -8.03
N GLN A 122 -4.32 10.93 -8.26
CA GLN A 122 -3.62 10.84 -9.54
C GLN A 122 -3.49 9.38 -10.04
N CYS A 123 -3.61 8.38 -9.17
CA CYS A 123 -3.60 6.97 -9.58
C CYS A 123 -4.82 6.53 -10.38
N PHE A 124 -5.88 7.34 -10.37
CA PHE A 124 -7.14 7.03 -11.03
C PHE A 124 -7.47 8.04 -12.12
N ILE A 125 -6.46 8.75 -12.65
CA ILE A 125 -6.64 9.60 -13.83
C ILE A 125 -7.07 8.69 -14.98
N GLN A 126 -8.28 8.92 -15.50
CA GLN A 126 -8.79 8.27 -16.70
C GLN A 126 -8.35 9.08 -17.93
N VAL A 127 -8.29 8.43 -19.08
CA VAL A 127 -7.83 9.02 -20.36
C VAL A 127 -8.58 10.32 -20.72
N GLU A 128 -9.87 10.44 -20.38
CA GLU A 128 -10.65 11.67 -20.60
C GLU A 128 -10.16 12.85 -19.75
N ASN A 129 -9.63 12.60 -18.54
CA ASN A 129 -9.06 13.63 -17.68
C ASN A 129 -7.67 14.08 -18.14
N GLU A 130 -6.95 13.26 -18.91
CA GLU A 130 -5.66 13.65 -19.50
C GLU A 130 -5.84 14.74 -20.57
N LEU A 131 -6.89 14.63 -21.39
CA LEU A 131 -7.24 15.63 -22.40
C LEU A 131 -7.64 16.97 -21.75
N ASN A 132 -8.46 16.92 -20.70
CA ASN A 132 -8.88 18.11 -19.96
C ASN A 132 -7.73 18.77 -19.18
N ALA A 133 -6.83 17.98 -18.59
CA ALA A 133 -5.64 18.50 -17.89
C ALA A 133 -4.65 19.16 -18.87
N HIS A 134 -4.46 18.58 -20.05
CA HIS A 134 -3.63 19.17 -21.10
C HIS A 134 -4.24 20.47 -21.64
N LEU A 135 -5.57 20.54 -21.76
CA LEU A 135 -6.28 21.74 -22.19
C LEU A 135 -6.21 22.85 -21.12
N LEU A 136 -6.34 22.50 -19.83
CA LEU A 136 -6.21 23.44 -18.70
C LEU A 136 -4.79 23.98 -18.56
N LEU A 137 -3.76 23.16 -18.80
CA LEU A 137 -2.36 23.62 -18.80
C LEU A 137 -2.08 24.61 -19.94
N HIS A 138 -2.72 24.46 -21.11
CA HIS A 138 -2.63 25.45 -22.18
C HIS A 138 -3.37 26.75 -21.83
N LEU A 139 -4.57 26.66 -21.25
CA LEU A 139 -5.38 27.83 -20.88
C LEU A 139 -4.83 28.65 -19.70
N LEU A 140 -3.86 28.11 -18.95
CA LEU A 140 -3.20 28.79 -17.83
C LEU A 140 -1.83 29.37 -18.20
N LEU A 141 -1.39 29.17 -19.45
CA LEU A 141 -0.11 29.66 -19.98
C LEU A 141 -0.26 30.70 -21.11
N ASP A 142 -1.49 31.08 -21.45
CA ASP A 142 -1.85 32.22 -22.29
C ASP A 142 -2.54 33.32 -21.45
#